data_AF-A0A522W3A8-F1
#
_entry.id   AF-A0A522W3A8-F1
#
_cell.length_a   1.000
_cell.length_b   1.000
_cell.length_c   1.000
_cell.angle_alpha   90.00
_cell.angle_beta   90.00
_cell.angle_gamma   90.00
#
_symmetry.space_group_name_H-M   'P 1'
#
loop_
_entity.id
_entity.type
_entity.pdbx_description
1 polymer ?
#
loop_
_entity_poly.entity_id
_entity_poly.type
_entity_poly.pdbx_seq_one_letter_code
_entity_poly.pdbx_strand_id
1 'polypeptide(L)'
;MSRTAFSNTIKAMNTDVCAVIVCDDEVSAKHEFEKIREEIIALENRFSRFKEYSELSKLNESAGGFFQASNEMIELLLRAKKSYEMTFGIFNPAILPVLKKIGYDKTFDKIKEKKMR
;
A
#
# COMPACT_ATOMS: atom_id res chain seq x y z
N MET A 1 -26.35 19.22 -18.17
CA MET A 1 -26.30 18.09 -17.23
C MET A 1 -25.55 18.56 -15.98
N SER A 2 -26.13 18.38 -14.79
CA SER A 2 -25.50 18.79 -13.52
C SER A 2 -24.58 17.68 -13.05
N ARG A 3 -23.27 17.93 -13.00
CA ARG A 3 -22.31 16.97 -12.43
C ARG A 3 -22.53 16.89 -10.92
N THR A 4 -22.65 15.67 -10.40
CA THR A 4 -22.81 15.42 -8.97
C THR A 4 -21.56 14.73 -8.43
N ALA A 5 -21.11 15.13 -7.24
CA ALA A 5 -19.98 14.48 -6.58
C ALA A 5 -20.49 13.24 -5.82
N PHE A 6 -19.94 12.08 -6.15
CA PHE A 6 -20.06 10.83 -5.41
C PHE A 6 -18.83 10.67 -4.52
N SER A 7 -18.99 10.26 -3.27
CA SER A 7 -17.87 9.97 -2.39
C SER A 7 -18.09 8.69 -1.61
N ASN A 8 -17.08 7.84 -1.52
CA ASN A 8 -17.13 6.62 -0.71
C ASN A 8 -15.73 6.25 -0.21
N THR A 9 -15.66 5.37 0.80
CA THR A 9 -14.43 5.03 1.52
C THR A 9 -14.04 3.57 1.29
N ILE A 10 -12.73 3.33 1.16
CA ILE A 10 -12.10 2.02 1.06
C ILE A 10 -11.21 1.81 2.28
N LYS A 11 -11.41 0.70 3.00
CA LYS A 11 -10.49 0.24 4.05
C LYS A 11 -9.32 -0.47 3.39
N ALA A 12 -8.14 0.13 3.42
CA ALA A 12 -6.92 -0.46 2.86
C ALA A 12 -5.68 0.14 3.53
N MET A 13 -4.57 -0.61 3.55
CA MET A 13 -3.28 -0.18 4.10
C MET A 13 -3.39 0.28 5.57
N ASN A 14 -4.34 -0.32 6.31
CA ASN A 14 -4.65 0.00 7.70
C ASN A 14 -5.09 1.48 7.92
N THR A 15 -5.69 2.08 6.89
CA THR A 15 -6.28 3.43 6.90
C THR A 15 -7.62 3.45 6.16
N ASP A 16 -8.32 4.58 6.25
CA ASP A 16 -9.46 4.93 5.41
C ASP A 16 -8.97 5.72 4.19
N VAL A 17 -9.28 5.22 2.99
CA VAL A 17 -9.03 5.91 1.71
C VAL A 17 -10.35 6.46 1.20
N CYS A 18 -10.50 7.79 1.17
CA CYS A 18 -11.69 8.44 0.63
C CYS A 18 -11.49 8.72 -0.86
N ALA A 19 -12.41 8.21 -1.69
CA ALA A 19 -12.47 8.51 -3.11
C ALA A 19 -13.64 9.46 -3.39
N VAL A 20 -13.37 10.57 -4.07
CA VAL A 20 -14.38 11.54 -4.51
C VAL A 20 -14.36 11.58 -6.03
N ILE A 21 -15.51 11.32 -6.65
CA ILE A 21 -15.69 11.11 -8.08
C ILE A 21 -16.76 12.08 -8.56
N VAL A 22 -16.45 12.84 -9.62
CA VAL A 22 -17.38 13.78 -10.23
C VAL A 22 -17.81 13.23 -11.59
N CYS A 23 -19.07 12.82 -11.70
CA CYS A 23 -19.64 12.25 -12.92
C CYS A 23 -20.98 12.89 -13.27
N ASP A 24 -21.47 12.60 -14.48
CA ASP A 24 -22.77 13.06 -14.95
C ASP A 24 -23.93 12.29 -14.29
N ASP A 25 -23.69 11.05 -13.84
CA ASP A 25 -24.66 10.21 -13.14
C ASP A 25 -24.02 9.31 -12.06
N GLU A 26 -24.83 8.81 -11.13
CA GLU A 26 -24.39 8.00 -9.99
C GLU A 26 -23.96 6.58 -10.39
N VAL A 27 -24.53 6.01 -11.47
CA VAL A 27 -24.18 4.65 -11.91
C VAL A 27 -22.75 4.64 -12.44
N SER A 28 -22.40 5.61 -13.29
CA SER A 28 -21.04 5.82 -13.78
C SER A 28 -20.06 6.06 -12.63
N ALA A 29 -20.44 6.88 -11.62
CA ALA A 29 -19.59 7.15 -10.47
C ALA A 29 -19.30 5.89 -9.64
N LYS A 30 -20.32 5.04 -9.40
CA LYS A 30 -20.15 3.76 -8.69
C LYS A 30 -19.27 2.79 -9.47
N HIS A 31 -19.40 2.74 -10.79
CA HIS A 31 -18.55 1.91 -11.65
C HIS A 31 -17.07 2.30 -11.55
N GLU A 32 -16.77 3.61 -11.61
CA GLU A 32 -15.39 4.09 -11.44
C GLU A 32 -14.88 3.89 -10.02
N PHE A 33 -15.74 3.98 -9.00
CA PHE A 33 -15.38 3.69 -7.62
C PHE A 33 -14.92 2.24 -7.44
N GLU A 34 -15.60 1.27 -8.03
CA GLU A 34 -15.21 -0.14 -7.93
C GLU A 34 -13.83 -0.39 -8.57
N LYS A 35 -13.52 0.26 -9.70
CA LYS A 35 -12.17 0.17 -10.31
C LYS A 35 -11.09 0.75 -9.39
N ILE A 36 -11.34 1.91 -8.77
CA ILE A 36 -10.42 2.52 -7.80
C ILE A 36 -10.22 1.59 -6.61
N ARG A 37 -11.30 0.99 -6.12
CA ARG A 37 -11.26 0.03 -5.01
C ARG A 37 -10.42 -1.19 -5.37
N GLU A 38 -10.62 -1.78 -6.55
CA GLU A 38 -9.84 -2.92 -7.04
C GLU A 38 -8.35 -2.58 -7.12
N GLU A 39 -8.01 -1.42 -7.67
CA GLU A 39 -6.62 -0.97 -7.79
C GLU A 39 -5.96 -0.76 -6.41
N ILE A 40 -6.64 -0.09 -5.48
CA ILE A 40 -6.15 0.10 -4.11
C ILE A 40 -5.90 -1.24 -3.40
N ILE A 41 -6.79 -2.21 -3.59
CA ILE A 41 -6.63 -3.57 -3.03
C ILE A 41 -5.46 -4.29 -3.69
N ALA A 42 -5.29 -4.15 -5.01
CA ALA A 42 -4.17 -4.75 -5.75
C ALA A 42 -2.81 -4.19 -5.29
N LEU A 43 -2.72 -2.86 -5.11
CA LEU A 43 -1.54 -2.20 -4.56
C LEU A 43 -1.21 -2.72 -3.15
N GLU A 44 -2.21 -2.80 -2.26
CA GLU A 44 -1.99 -3.34 -0.91
C GLU A 44 -1.55 -4.82 -0.97
N ASN A 45 -2.17 -5.63 -1.83
CA ASN A 45 -1.80 -7.04 -1.98
C ASN A 45 -0.36 -7.22 -2.50
N ARG A 46 0.15 -6.30 -3.31
CA ARG A 46 1.52 -6.39 -3.85
C ARG A 46 2.57 -5.81 -2.91
N PHE A 47 2.29 -4.66 -2.30
CA PHE A 47 3.29 -3.85 -1.60
C PHE A 47 3.16 -3.87 -0.07
N SER A 48 2.21 -4.62 0.51
CA SER A 48 2.09 -4.70 1.96
C SER A 48 3.18 -5.57 2.58
N ARG A 49 4.01 -5.00 3.46
CA ARG A 49 4.96 -5.78 4.28
C ARG A 49 4.31 -6.67 5.37
N PHE A 50 2.98 -6.65 5.48
CA PHE A 50 2.23 -7.40 6.49
C PHE A 50 1.39 -8.53 5.89
N LYS A 51 1.19 -8.55 4.57
CA LYS A 51 0.52 -9.65 3.86
C LYS A 51 1.58 -10.64 3.41
N GLU A 52 1.57 -11.84 3.99
CA GLU A 52 2.55 -12.91 3.75
C GLU A 52 2.76 -13.20 2.26
N TYR A 53 1.68 -13.23 1.47
CA TYR A 53 1.75 -13.55 0.04
C TYR A 53 2.09 -12.37 -0.87
N SER A 54 2.26 -11.17 -0.32
CA SER A 54 2.64 -10.00 -1.10
C SER A 54 4.02 -10.16 -1.72
N GLU A 55 4.21 -9.50 -2.85
CA GLU A 55 5.50 -9.47 -3.52
C GLU A 55 6.58 -8.84 -2.64
N LEU A 56 6.25 -7.75 -1.93
CA LEU A 56 7.20 -7.11 -1.01
C LEU A 56 7.62 -8.04 0.13
N SER A 57 6.70 -8.83 0.70
CA SER A 57 7.06 -9.75 1.79
C SER A 57 7.98 -10.87 1.29
N LYS A 58 7.69 -11.44 0.11
CA LYS A 58 8.58 -12.42 -0.54
C LYS A 58 9.95 -11.85 -0.89
N LEU A 59 10.02 -10.60 -1.37
CA LEU A 59 11.28 -9.91 -1.62
C LEU A 59 12.10 -9.76 -0.32
N ASN A 60 11.45 -9.35 0.77
CA ASN A 60 12.11 -9.22 2.08
C ASN A 60 12.62 -10.56 2.63
N GLU A 61 11.94 -11.66 2.34
CA GLU A 61 12.34 -13.02 2.73
C GLU A 61 13.50 -13.56 1.88
N SER A 62 13.64 -13.08 0.64
CA SER A 62 14.69 -13.47 -0.30
C SER A 62 16.05 -12.80 -0.02
N ALA A 63 16.24 -12.26 1.19
CA ALA A 63 17.45 -11.53 1.57
C ALA A 63 18.70 -12.40 1.38
N GLY A 64 19.66 -11.88 0.62
CA GLY A 64 20.90 -12.58 0.28
C GLY A 64 20.82 -13.46 -0.99
N GLY A 65 19.67 -13.51 -1.66
CA GLY A 65 19.47 -14.21 -2.93
C GLY A 65 18.98 -13.31 -4.06
N PHE A 66 18.90 -13.87 -5.27
CA PHE A 66 18.23 -13.22 -6.39
C PHE A 66 16.71 -13.32 -6.23
N PHE A 67 16.01 -12.22 -6.56
CA PHE A 67 14.56 -12.18 -6.57
C PHE A 67 14.07 -11.66 -7.92
N GLN A 68 13.16 -12.38 -8.56
CA GLN A 68 12.53 -11.94 -9.80
C GLN A 68 11.33 -11.05 -9.47
N ALA A 69 11.58 -9.74 -9.44
CA ALA A 69 10.56 -8.73 -9.20
C ALA A 69 9.71 -8.44 -10.45
N SER A 70 8.45 -8.07 -10.24
CA SER A 70 7.56 -7.51 -11.25
C SER A 70 8.06 -6.14 -11.71
N ASN A 71 7.64 -5.72 -12.90
CA ASN A 71 8.00 -4.41 -13.44
C ASN A 71 7.57 -3.26 -12.52
N GLU A 72 6.38 -3.35 -11.92
CA GLU A 72 5.89 -2.36 -10.96
C GLU A 72 6.74 -2.30 -9.69
N MET A 73 7.18 -3.45 -9.17
CA MET A 73 8.08 -3.48 -8.01
C MET A 73 9.44 -2.87 -8.35
N ILE A 74 10.00 -3.19 -9.52
CA ILE A 74 11.25 -2.58 -9.99
C ILE A 74 11.09 -1.06 -10.10
N GLU A 75 9.99 -0.58 -10.69
CA GLU A 75 9.72 0.85 -10.81
C GLU A 75 9.63 1.54 -9.43
N LEU A 76 8.90 0.93 -8.49
CA LEU A 76 8.79 1.43 -7.12
C LEU A 76 10.16 1.50 -6.43
N LEU A 77 10.98 0.46 -6.55
CA LEU A 77 12.33 0.40 -5.97
C LEU A 77 13.27 1.45 -6.58
N LEU A 78 13.18 1.69 -7.90
CA LEU A 78 13.95 2.74 -8.57
C LEU A 78 13.54 4.14 -8.08
N ARG A 79 12.24 4.40 -7.92
CA ARG A 79 11.72 5.67 -7.35
C ARG A 79 12.16 5.84 -5.90
N ALA A 80 12.12 4.78 -5.11
CA ALA A 80 12.60 4.75 -3.74
C ALA A 80 14.10 5.07 -3.64
N LYS A 81 14.92 4.45 -4.50
CA LYS A 81 16.36 4.71 -4.58
C LYS A 81 16.65 6.17 -4.96
N LYS A 82 15.97 6.69 -5.98
CA LYS A 82 16.11 8.10 -6.36
C LYS A 82 15.76 9.04 -5.21
N SER A 83 14.70 8.75 -4.46
CA SER A 83 14.27 9.55 -3.31
C SER A 83 15.29 9.49 -2.17
N TYR A 84 15.90 8.32 -1.93
CA TYR A 84 17.00 8.17 -0.99
C TYR A 84 18.19 9.07 -1.36
N GLU A 85 18.61 9.06 -2.62
CA GLU A 85 19.71 9.87 -3.12
C GLU A 85 19.41 11.38 -3.02
N MET A 86 18.22 11.80 -3.45
CA MET A 86 17.78 13.20 -3.39
C MET A 86 17.71 13.77 -1.98
N THR A 87 17.49 12.91 -0.99
CA THR A 87 17.34 13.31 0.42
C THR A 87 18.58 13.02 1.25
N PHE A 88 19.70 12.66 0.62
CA PHE A 88 20.94 12.27 1.30
C PHE A 88 20.73 11.19 2.38
N GLY A 89 19.81 10.27 2.11
CA GLY A 89 19.48 9.15 2.97
C GLY A 89 18.42 9.41 4.06
N ILE A 90 17.85 10.62 4.15
CA ILE A 90 16.74 10.91 5.09
C ILE A 90 15.52 10.02 4.76
N PHE A 91 15.18 9.88 3.48
CA PHE A 91 14.16 8.92 3.05
C PHE A 91 14.83 7.57 2.73
N ASN A 92 14.71 6.59 3.63
CA ASN A 92 15.22 5.23 3.40
C ASN A 92 14.14 4.17 3.66
N PRO A 93 13.56 3.54 2.62
CA PRO A 93 12.57 2.48 2.80
C PRO A 93 13.17 1.12 3.18
N ALA A 94 14.49 0.94 3.10
CA ALA A 94 15.19 -0.31 3.44
C ALA A 94 15.48 -0.47 4.95
N ILE A 95 14.65 0.12 5.82
CA ILE A 95 14.81 0.10 7.28
C ILE A 95 14.04 -1.03 7.97
N LEU A 96 13.54 -2.01 7.21
CA LEU A 96 12.74 -3.12 7.76
C LEU A 96 13.37 -3.82 8.98
N PRO A 97 14.69 -4.14 8.99
CA PRO A 97 15.31 -4.76 10.17
C PRO A 97 15.22 -3.88 11.42
N VAL A 98 15.40 -2.57 11.29
CA VAL A 98 15.29 -1.60 12.39
C VAL A 98 13.85 -1.56 12.90
N LEU A 99 12.88 -1.46 11.99
CA LEU A 99 11.45 -1.47 12.32
C LEU A 99 11.06 -2.73 13.11
N LYS A 100 11.50 -3.91 12.68
CA LYS A 100 11.26 -5.17 13.42
C LYS A 100 11.91 -5.14 14.81
N LYS A 101 13.17 -4.69 14.90
CA LYS A 101 13.92 -4.63 16.16
C LYS A 101 13.25 -3.74 17.21
N ILE A 102 12.64 -2.63 16.79
CA ILE A 102 11.93 -1.71 17.70
C ILE A 102 10.47 -2.13 17.97
N GLY A 103 10.05 -3.31 17.53
CA GLY A 103 8.72 -3.86 17.79
C GLY A 103 7.63 -3.43 16.79
N TYR A 104 8.01 -2.81 15.67
CA TYR A 104 7.09 -2.49 14.57
C TYR A 104 7.00 -3.69 13.62
N ASP A 105 6.47 -4.81 14.10
CA ASP A 105 6.35 -6.10 13.39
C ASP A 105 4.89 -6.53 13.12
N LYS A 106 3.91 -5.77 13.62
CA LYS A 106 2.47 -6.10 13.53
C LYS A 106 1.63 -4.93 13.01
N THR A 107 0.46 -5.25 12.47
CA THR A 107 -0.57 -4.26 12.11
C THR A 107 -1.26 -3.71 13.35
N PHE A 108 -1.88 -2.53 13.25
CA PHE A 108 -2.62 -1.95 14.38
C PHE A 108 -3.83 -2.80 14.79
N ASP A 109 -4.50 -3.47 13.85
CA ASP A 109 -5.61 -4.37 14.15
C ASP A 109 -5.19 -5.53 15.07
N LYS A 110 -4.05 -6.18 14.76
CA LYS A 110 -3.47 -7.23 15.61
C LYS A 110 -3.07 -6.71 17.00
N ILE A 111 -2.68 -5.44 17.11
CA ILE A 111 -2.37 -4.82 18.41
C ILE A 111 -3.65 -4.58 19.21
N LYS A 112 -4.73 -4.12 18.57
CA LYS A 112 -6.03 -3.90 19.22
C LYS A 112 -6.63 -5.21 19.74
N GLU A 113 -6.60 -6.29 18.95
CA GLU A 113 -7.07 -7.62 19.37
C GLU A 113 -6.38 -8.13 20.64
N LYS A 114 -5.06 -7.91 20.76
CA LYS A 114 -4.29 -8.34 21.94
C LYS A 114 -4.63 -7.56 23.21
N LYS A 115 -5.05 -6.30 23.10
CA LYS A 115 -5.47 -5.48 24.27
C LYS A 115 -6.87 -5.82 24.78
N MET A 116 -7.69 -6.49 23.98
CA MET A 116 -9.05 -6.91 24.35
C MET A 116 -9.10 -8.31 24.98
N ARG A 117 -7.95 -8.97 25.14
CA ARG A 117 -7.78 -10.26 25.83
C ARG A 117 -7.03 -10.04 27.14
#